data_AF-A0A5N6TJL2-F1
#
_entry.id   AF-A0A5N6TJL2-F1
#
_cell.length_a   1.000
_cell.length_b   1.000
_cell.length_c   1.000
_cell.angle_alpha   90.00
_cell.angle_beta   90.00
_cell.angle_gamma   90.00
#
_symmetry.space_group_name_H-M   'P 1'
#
loop_
_entity.id
_entity.type
_entity.pdbx_description
1 polymer ?
#
loop_
_entity_poly.entity_id
_entity_poly.type
_entity_poly.pdbx_seq_one_letter_code
_entity_poly.pdbx_strand_id
1 'polypeptide(L)'
;MFSYFLFFAIWLLQVQAISLDRRDGSSKPGFLTHSKEELDAEFKKLSKGERFKTNMGEYYNDEVYWDGHFGRRKDFEKEHPFDYSKDGVDDRDHEYSGGHPRFSASRLPGLADRDGEFSYIATHSPLYLGRSQKYLYWDLIYKHTKGSVVIVDLVNYGPDPLVQEDEGQEDLIPTKKTGSLSFSPPNKIEIQGEYPDQTVKDLGKPVPPYEGKYNLLYRSHEKMAYEDIEYTDLILNHESSVNPKERRNIGYFHLKNWKNRSVITADIMQALIEEVDKKAQDATILVNCMYGQGRTGTFIEAREIYNVTVKAKNTKWFFSSEDPIKDYTVKLRKTRSQMLDSPLQWEYMHNVWAARMWDRMSAGTKRPGDGTQSGPATKTSFSTKTTGSTTKPAPTTTKPAPTSEKTAA
;
A
#
# COMPACT_ATOMS: atom_id res chain seq x y z
N MET A 1 12.25 -54.02 -39.56
CA MET A 1 13.14 -53.01 -40.18
C MET A 1 12.24 -52.08 -40.99
N PHE A 2 12.31 -50.77 -40.74
CA PHE A 2 11.44 -49.66 -41.24
C PHE A 2 10.13 -49.37 -40.50
N SER A 3 10.21 -48.50 -39.46
CA SER A 3 9.37 -47.30 -39.32
C SER A 3 9.63 -46.64 -37.95
N TYR A 4 10.74 -45.89 -37.84
CA TYR A 4 11.07 -45.06 -36.68
C TYR A 4 11.30 -43.59 -37.07
N PHE A 5 10.67 -43.14 -38.16
CA PHE A 5 10.83 -41.79 -38.69
C PHE A 5 9.47 -41.21 -39.10
N LEU A 6 8.57 -40.90 -38.17
CA LEU A 6 7.47 -39.98 -38.47
C LEU A 6 6.68 -39.40 -37.27
N PHE A 7 7.26 -39.21 -36.09
CA PHE A 7 6.55 -38.48 -35.01
C PHE A 7 7.42 -37.46 -34.26
N PHE A 8 8.46 -36.93 -34.91
CA PHE A 8 9.23 -35.77 -34.41
C PHE A 8 8.85 -34.44 -35.10
N ALA A 9 7.76 -34.40 -35.88
CA ALA A 9 7.36 -33.25 -36.68
C ALA A 9 6.01 -32.62 -36.28
N ILE A 10 5.53 -32.83 -35.05
CA ILE A 10 4.30 -32.19 -34.51
C ILE A 10 4.60 -31.48 -33.17
N TRP A 11 5.77 -30.86 -33.05
CA TRP A 11 6.14 -30.05 -31.88
C TRP A 11 6.75 -28.69 -32.26
N LEU A 12 6.44 -28.19 -33.47
CA LEU A 12 6.98 -26.93 -33.98
C LEU A 12 5.95 -25.94 -34.51
N LEU A 13 4.65 -26.19 -34.37
CA LEU A 13 3.62 -25.24 -34.79
C LEU A 13 2.45 -25.25 -33.81
N GLN A 14 2.52 -24.41 -32.77
CA GLN A 14 1.47 -23.46 -32.35
C GLN A 14 2.00 -22.65 -31.15
N VAL A 15 3.13 -21.96 -31.32
CA VAL A 15 3.21 -20.61 -30.75
C VAL A 15 2.25 -19.82 -31.62
N GLN A 16 0.97 -19.76 -31.22
CA GLN A 16 0.13 -18.70 -31.72
C GLN A 16 0.84 -17.42 -31.29
N ALA A 17 1.52 -16.78 -32.24
CA ALA A 17 1.79 -15.37 -32.17
C ALA A 17 0.44 -14.76 -31.77
N ILE A 18 0.34 -14.29 -30.53
CA ILE A 18 -0.78 -13.48 -30.09
C ILE A 18 -0.89 -12.40 -31.14
N SER A 19 -1.94 -12.48 -31.94
CA SER A 19 -2.29 -11.47 -32.91
C SER A 19 -2.30 -10.18 -32.11
N LEU A 20 -1.36 -9.29 -32.42
CA LEU A 20 -1.41 -7.90 -31.98
C LEU A 20 -2.70 -7.34 -32.58
N ASP A 21 -3.81 -7.45 -31.86
CA ASP A 21 -4.99 -6.61 -32.04
C ASP A 21 -4.63 -5.20 -31.55
N ARG A 22 -3.57 -4.63 -32.13
CA ARG A 22 -3.35 -3.20 -32.13
C ARG A 22 -4.35 -2.67 -33.13
N ARG A 23 -5.38 -1.96 -32.65
CA ARG A 23 -6.17 -1.10 -33.51
C ARG A 23 -5.26 0.02 -33.98
N ASP A 24 -4.51 -0.23 -35.04
CA ASP A 24 -3.75 0.79 -35.76
C ASP A 24 -4.75 1.85 -36.24
N GLY A 25 -4.79 3.00 -35.56
CA GLY A 25 -5.65 4.14 -35.92
C GLY A 25 -6.87 4.40 -35.04
N SER A 26 -7.09 3.71 -33.92
CA SER A 26 -8.17 4.12 -33.00
C SER A 26 -7.83 5.46 -32.35
N SER A 27 -8.76 6.43 -32.45
CA SER A 27 -8.70 7.69 -31.73
C SER A 27 -8.47 7.46 -30.23
N LYS A 28 -7.81 8.43 -29.57
CA LYS A 28 -7.61 8.41 -28.12
C LYS A 28 -8.96 8.11 -27.42
N PRO A 29 -9.02 7.14 -26.49
CA PRO A 29 -10.23 6.83 -25.74
C PRO A 29 -10.85 8.07 -25.10
N GLY A 30 -12.18 8.19 -25.16
CA GLY A 30 -12.91 9.37 -24.69
C GLY A 30 -12.66 9.72 -23.22
N PHE A 31 -12.60 8.72 -22.34
CA PHE A 31 -12.34 8.92 -20.91
C PHE A 31 -10.95 9.52 -20.62
N LEU A 32 -9.99 9.42 -21.55
CA LEU A 32 -8.67 10.06 -21.44
C LEU A 32 -8.66 11.52 -21.94
N THR A 33 -9.83 12.05 -22.29
CA THR A 33 -10.03 13.44 -22.74
C THR A 33 -10.92 14.25 -21.82
N HIS A 34 -11.37 13.67 -20.70
CA HIS A 34 -12.15 14.39 -19.71
C HIS A 34 -11.36 15.58 -19.14
N SER A 35 -12.04 16.71 -19.08
CA SER A 35 -11.57 17.90 -18.37
C SER A 35 -11.48 17.61 -16.87
N LYS A 36 -10.73 18.47 -16.17
CA LYS A 36 -10.63 18.39 -14.71
C LYS A 36 -11.99 18.52 -14.04
N GLU A 37 -12.85 19.41 -14.55
CA GLU A 37 -14.18 19.66 -14.01
C GLU A 37 -15.10 18.44 -14.17
N GLU A 38 -15.01 17.73 -15.31
CA GLU A 38 -15.72 16.47 -15.54
C GLU A 38 -15.25 15.39 -14.57
N LEU A 39 -13.93 15.20 -14.45
CA LEU A 39 -13.35 14.20 -13.54
C LEU A 39 -13.69 14.49 -12.07
N ASP A 40 -13.67 15.75 -11.64
CA ASP A 40 -14.09 16.16 -10.30
C ASP A 40 -15.58 15.87 -10.05
N ALA A 41 -16.44 16.09 -11.05
CA ALA A 41 -17.86 15.78 -10.96
C ALA A 41 -18.12 14.26 -10.93
N GLU A 42 -17.35 13.47 -11.69
CA GLU A 42 -17.41 12.02 -11.68
C GLU A 42 -16.90 11.43 -10.38
N PHE A 43 -15.79 11.95 -9.84
CA PHE A 43 -15.23 11.51 -8.57
C PHE A 43 -16.25 11.62 -7.42
N LYS A 44 -17.05 12.69 -7.41
CA LYS A 44 -18.14 12.89 -6.43
C LYS A 44 -19.26 11.87 -6.56
N LYS A 45 -19.45 11.31 -7.76
CA LYS A 45 -20.46 10.27 -8.06
C LYS A 45 -19.93 8.85 -7.82
N LEU A 46 -18.61 8.65 -7.74
CA LEU A 46 -18.05 7.36 -7.38
C LEU A 46 -18.67 6.93 -6.05
N SER A 47 -19.30 5.76 -6.05
CA SER A 47 -19.84 5.18 -4.83
C SER A 47 -18.71 5.14 -3.80
N LYS A 48 -18.89 5.87 -2.70
CA LYS A 48 -18.24 5.47 -1.46
C LYS A 48 -18.77 4.06 -1.19
N GLY A 49 -17.95 3.11 -0.73
CA GLY A 49 -18.47 1.84 -0.22
C GLY A 49 -19.60 2.09 0.81
N GLU A 50 -20.33 1.05 1.21
CA GLU A 50 -21.49 1.22 2.10
C GLU A 50 -21.17 2.15 3.30
N ARG A 51 -21.98 3.21 3.47
CA ARG A 51 -21.84 4.12 4.62
C ARG A 51 -22.44 3.44 5.84
N PHE A 52 -21.62 3.06 6.82
CA PHE A 52 -22.10 2.61 8.11
C PHE A 52 -22.25 3.80 9.09
N LYS A 53 -23.37 3.83 9.80
CA LYS A 53 -23.66 4.84 10.83
C LYS A 53 -22.92 4.47 12.12
N THR A 54 -21.66 4.87 12.25
CA THR A 54 -20.94 4.81 13.54
C THR A 54 -20.43 6.20 13.91
N ASN A 55 -20.52 6.55 15.20
CA ASN A 55 -20.06 7.83 15.74
C ASN A 55 -18.52 7.97 15.84
N MET A 56 -17.78 6.91 15.48
CA MET A 56 -16.33 6.92 15.32
C MET A 56 -16.00 7.14 13.85
N GLY A 57 -15.25 8.20 13.54
CA GLY A 57 -14.95 8.63 12.18
C GLY A 57 -14.46 7.51 11.24
N GLU A 58 -15.22 7.30 10.17
CA GLU A 58 -14.78 7.17 8.77
C GLU A 58 -13.72 6.13 8.33
N TYR A 59 -13.59 4.97 8.97
CA TYR A 59 -12.89 3.83 8.35
C TYR A 59 -13.88 2.83 7.78
N TYR A 60 -14.23 3.01 6.50
CA TYR A 60 -15.11 2.10 5.77
C TYR A 60 -14.26 0.98 5.14
N ASN A 61 -14.18 -0.15 5.84
CA ASN A 61 -13.52 -1.35 5.37
C ASN A 61 -14.44 -2.54 5.62
N ASP A 62 -14.93 -3.16 4.56
CA ASP A 62 -15.95 -4.21 4.64
C ASP A 62 -15.33 -5.56 5.00
N GLU A 63 -14.05 -5.76 4.70
CA GLU A 63 -13.28 -6.95 5.06
C GLU A 63 -12.26 -6.62 6.15
N VAL A 64 -12.12 -7.47 7.15
CA VAL A 64 -11.12 -7.34 8.21
C VAL A 64 -10.43 -8.68 8.42
N TYR A 65 -9.27 -8.64 9.08
CA TYR A 65 -8.51 -9.82 9.46
C TYR A 65 -8.61 -10.04 10.97
N TRP A 66 -8.98 -11.25 11.39
CA TRP A 66 -8.96 -11.69 12.78
C TRP A 66 -8.76 -13.20 12.83
N ASP A 67 -8.16 -13.69 13.91
CA ASP A 67 -8.05 -15.11 14.24
C ASP A 67 -7.54 -15.99 13.07
N GLY A 68 -6.59 -15.46 12.27
CA GLY A 68 -6.01 -16.19 11.15
C GLY A 68 -6.82 -16.24 9.86
N HIS A 69 -7.90 -15.46 9.72
CA HIS A 69 -8.70 -15.43 8.51
C HIS A 69 -9.23 -14.04 8.16
N PHE A 70 -9.64 -13.90 6.89
CA PHE A 70 -10.36 -12.73 6.41
C PHE A 70 -11.86 -12.99 6.44
N GLY A 71 -12.63 -11.97 6.81
CA GLY A 71 -14.09 -12.02 6.73
C GLY A 71 -14.70 -10.63 6.80
N ARG A 72 -16.03 -10.54 6.75
CA ARG A 72 -16.68 -9.24 6.77
C ARG A 72 -16.64 -8.63 8.16
N ARG A 73 -16.43 -7.32 8.24
CA ARG A 73 -16.45 -6.57 9.50
C ARG A 73 -17.76 -6.80 10.28
N LYS A 74 -18.90 -6.83 9.61
CA LYS A 74 -20.20 -7.09 10.26
C LYS A 74 -20.28 -8.49 10.89
N ASP A 75 -19.60 -9.46 10.29
CA ASP A 75 -19.61 -10.84 10.76
C ASP A 75 -18.72 -10.94 12.01
N PHE A 76 -17.55 -10.29 11.98
CA PHE A 76 -16.71 -10.07 13.17
C PHE A 76 -17.50 -9.37 14.30
N GLU A 77 -18.16 -8.25 14.03
CA GLU A 77 -18.92 -7.49 15.04
C GLU A 77 -20.10 -8.27 15.61
N LYS A 78 -20.63 -9.25 14.86
CA LYS A 78 -21.67 -10.17 15.31
C LYS A 78 -21.12 -11.29 16.18
N GLU A 79 -19.97 -11.86 15.81
CA GLU A 79 -19.28 -12.94 16.54
C GLU A 79 -18.61 -12.44 17.82
N HIS A 80 -18.08 -11.23 17.77
CA HIS A 80 -17.37 -10.55 18.85
C HIS A 80 -18.04 -9.18 19.11
N PRO A 81 -19.22 -9.18 19.75
CA PRO A 81 -19.95 -7.94 20.03
C PRO A 81 -19.08 -7.01 20.88
N PHE A 82 -18.81 -5.83 20.34
CA PHE A 82 -17.86 -4.87 20.89
C PHE A 82 -18.58 -3.81 21.74
N ASP A 83 -18.24 -3.72 23.01
CA ASP A 83 -18.61 -2.62 23.89
C ASP A 83 -17.50 -1.57 23.85
N TYR A 84 -17.65 -0.52 23.04
CA TYR A 84 -16.62 0.53 22.90
C TYR A 84 -16.19 1.16 24.25
N SER A 85 -17.03 1.13 25.28
CA SER A 85 -16.68 1.68 26.60
C SER A 85 -15.79 0.76 27.44
N LYS A 86 -15.77 -0.55 27.12
CA LYS A 86 -15.06 -1.59 27.87
C LYS A 86 -13.98 -2.30 27.06
N ASP A 87 -14.18 -2.43 25.76
CA ASP A 87 -13.33 -3.13 24.79
C ASP A 87 -12.52 -2.13 23.92
N GLY A 88 -12.88 -0.85 23.99
CA GLY A 88 -12.45 0.25 23.11
C GLY A 88 -11.09 0.85 23.39
N VAL A 89 -10.11 0.06 23.81
CA VAL A 89 -8.74 0.55 23.92
C VAL A 89 -7.86 -0.22 22.95
N ASP A 90 -7.53 0.41 21.83
CA ASP A 90 -6.46 0.00 20.93
C ASP A 90 -5.72 1.28 20.56
N ASP A 91 -5.13 1.88 21.60
CA ASP A 91 -4.28 3.06 21.49
C ASP A 91 -2.81 2.64 21.63
N ARG A 92 -1.89 3.61 21.63
CA ARG A 92 -0.45 3.35 21.71
C ARG A 92 -0.07 2.52 22.94
N ASP A 93 -0.74 2.77 24.06
CA ASP A 93 -0.30 2.36 25.39
C ASP A 93 -1.10 1.14 25.90
N HIS A 94 -2.27 0.87 25.32
CA HIS A 94 -3.17 -0.19 25.79
C HIS A 94 -3.63 -1.12 24.67
N GLU A 95 -3.73 -2.40 25.03
CA GLU A 95 -4.16 -3.47 24.15
C GLU A 95 -5.68 -3.60 24.14
N TYR A 96 -6.24 -4.32 23.16
CA TYR A 96 -7.67 -4.65 23.16
C TYR A 96 -8.10 -5.16 24.54
N SER A 97 -9.05 -4.46 25.15
CA SER A 97 -9.45 -4.71 26.53
C SER A 97 -10.29 -5.95 26.71
N GLY A 98 -9.64 -7.11 26.59
CA GLY A 98 -10.28 -8.43 26.69
C GLY A 98 -11.06 -8.84 25.44
N GLY A 99 -11.21 -7.94 24.45
CA GLY A 99 -11.83 -8.22 23.15
C GLY A 99 -10.92 -9.00 22.19
N HIS A 100 -11.53 -9.60 21.16
CA HIS A 100 -10.79 -10.21 20.06
C HIS A 100 -10.22 -9.10 19.16
N PRO A 101 -8.90 -8.99 19.00
CA PRO A 101 -8.30 -7.96 18.16
C PRO A 101 -8.60 -8.25 16.68
N ARG A 102 -8.74 -7.17 15.89
CA ARG A 102 -8.86 -7.25 14.43
C ARG A 102 -7.93 -6.25 13.75
N PHE A 103 -7.54 -6.56 12.52
CA PHE A 103 -6.68 -5.72 11.69
C PHE A 103 -7.42 -5.25 10.42
N SER A 104 -7.23 -3.99 10.03
CA SER A 104 -7.92 -3.41 8.88
C SER A 104 -7.18 -3.73 7.59
N ALA A 105 -7.50 -4.90 7.02
CA ALA A 105 -6.94 -5.40 5.77
C ALA A 105 -8.02 -5.99 4.86
N SER A 106 -7.82 -5.88 3.57
CA SER A 106 -8.73 -6.44 2.55
C SER A 106 -7.94 -7.13 1.45
N ARG A 107 -8.42 -8.26 0.97
CA ARG A 107 -7.94 -8.94 -0.22
C ARG A 107 -8.56 -8.29 -1.44
N LEU A 108 -7.74 -7.85 -2.38
CA LEU A 108 -8.20 -7.11 -3.55
C LEU A 108 -7.82 -7.84 -4.85
N PRO A 109 -8.75 -7.88 -5.81
CA PRO A 109 -8.51 -8.51 -7.10
C PRO A 109 -7.68 -7.60 -8.00
N GLY A 110 -6.82 -8.19 -8.84
CA GLY A 110 -6.26 -7.56 -10.03
C GLY A 110 -7.27 -7.47 -11.18
N LEU A 111 -6.82 -6.87 -12.29
CA LEU A 111 -7.57 -6.80 -13.54
C LEU A 111 -7.58 -8.15 -14.28
N ALA A 112 -6.51 -8.93 -14.17
CA ALA A 112 -6.37 -10.24 -14.81
C ALA A 112 -6.86 -11.41 -13.95
N ASP A 113 -7.19 -11.15 -12.68
CA ASP A 113 -7.63 -12.17 -11.72
C ASP A 113 -9.01 -12.72 -12.08
N ARG A 114 -9.20 -14.02 -11.86
CA ARG A 114 -10.52 -14.65 -11.92
C ARG A 114 -11.35 -14.27 -10.70
N ASP A 115 -12.66 -14.50 -10.76
CA ASP A 115 -13.52 -14.28 -9.61
C ASP A 115 -13.08 -15.13 -8.41
N GLY A 116 -12.83 -14.47 -7.28
CA GLY A 116 -12.33 -15.09 -6.05
C GLY A 116 -10.80 -15.23 -5.95
N GLU A 117 -10.05 -14.85 -6.99
CA GLU A 117 -8.59 -14.69 -6.92
C GLU A 117 -8.25 -13.26 -6.44
N PHE A 118 -7.18 -13.17 -5.64
CA PHE A 118 -6.74 -11.91 -5.05
C PHE A 118 -5.22 -11.76 -5.21
N SER A 119 -4.83 -10.88 -6.13
CA SER A 119 -3.43 -10.50 -6.35
C SER A 119 -2.85 -9.64 -5.21
N TYR A 120 -3.71 -8.99 -4.42
CA TYR A 120 -3.28 -7.99 -3.45
C TYR A 120 -3.87 -8.20 -2.07
N ILE A 121 -3.12 -7.79 -1.05
CA ILE A 121 -3.64 -7.46 0.28
C ILE A 121 -3.42 -5.97 0.52
N ALA A 122 -4.49 -5.20 0.67
CA ALA A 122 -4.43 -3.78 1.03
C ALA A 122 -4.65 -3.61 2.53
N THR A 123 -3.74 -2.90 3.21
CA THR A 123 -3.82 -2.73 4.67
C THR A 123 -3.63 -1.27 5.08
N HIS A 124 -4.21 -0.88 6.21
CA HIS A 124 -3.68 0.29 6.94
C HIS A 124 -2.25 0.02 7.44
N SER A 125 -1.53 1.09 7.78
CA SER A 125 -0.24 0.96 8.43
C SER A 125 -0.45 0.49 9.87
N PRO A 126 0.32 -0.52 10.34
CA PRO A 126 0.26 -0.94 11.73
C PRO A 126 0.84 0.11 12.70
N LEU A 127 1.50 1.16 12.20
CA LEU A 127 1.99 2.30 13.00
C LEU A 127 0.88 3.32 13.30
N TYR A 128 -0.30 3.18 12.71
CA TYR A 128 -1.44 4.02 13.06
C TYR A 128 -1.98 3.71 14.48
N LEU A 129 -1.64 2.56 15.04
CA LEU A 129 -2.26 1.99 16.25
C LEU A 129 -1.22 1.23 17.11
N GLY A 130 -1.67 0.71 18.26
CA GLY A 130 -0.80 0.09 19.26
C GLY A 130 -0.10 -1.22 18.86
N ARG A 131 0.66 -1.76 19.82
CA ARG A 131 1.47 -2.99 19.69
C ARG A 131 0.73 -4.18 19.06
N SER A 132 -0.54 -4.35 19.42
CA SER A 132 -1.41 -5.44 18.93
C SER A 132 -1.55 -5.42 17.41
N GLN A 133 -1.65 -4.24 16.81
CA GLN A 133 -1.81 -4.09 15.36
C GLN A 133 -0.53 -4.41 14.61
N LYS A 134 0.64 -4.07 15.18
CA LYS A 134 1.96 -4.50 14.68
C LYS A 134 2.06 -6.03 14.69
N TYR A 135 1.59 -6.70 15.74
CA TYR A 135 1.54 -8.16 15.78
C TYR A 135 0.61 -8.75 14.70
N LEU A 136 -0.64 -8.26 14.63
CA LEU A 136 -1.62 -8.76 13.66
C LEU A 136 -1.19 -8.56 12.21
N TYR A 137 -0.46 -7.48 11.91
CA TYR A 137 0.11 -7.24 10.59
C TYR A 137 1.08 -8.37 10.18
N TRP A 138 1.98 -8.76 11.07
CA TRP A 138 2.91 -9.87 10.81
C TRP A 138 2.23 -11.23 10.85
N ASP A 139 1.21 -11.41 11.68
CA ASP A 139 0.38 -12.61 11.72
C ASP A 139 -0.34 -12.83 10.38
N LEU A 140 -0.96 -11.77 9.85
CA LEU A 140 -1.58 -11.75 8.53
C LEU A 140 -0.57 -12.13 7.45
N ILE A 141 0.60 -11.49 7.44
CA ILE A 141 1.63 -11.77 6.43
C ILE A 141 2.08 -13.23 6.51
N TYR A 142 2.36 -13.75 7.70
CA TYR A 142 2.84 -15.11 7.85
C TYR A 142 1.80 -16.16 7.43
N LYS A 143 0.53 -15.99 7.85
CA LYS A 143 -0.54 -16.97 7.61
C LYS A 143 -1.13 -16.92 6.20
N HIS A 144 -1.20 -15.74 5.58
CA HIS A 144 -1.87 -15.58 4.27
C HIS A 144 -0.94 -15.51 3.07
N THR A 145 0.36 -15.59 3.28
CA THR A 145 1.34 -15.66 2.19
C THR A 145 2.05 -17.00 2.20
N LYS A 146 2.32 -17.56 1.02
CA LYS A 146 3.10 -18.78 0.86
C LYS A 146 4.44 -18.39 0.25
N GLY A 147 5.53 -18.60 0.99
CA GLY A 147 6.89 -18.33 0.49
C GLY A 147 7.28 -16.85 0.57
N SER A 148 7.37 -16.19 -0.59
CA SER A 148 7.86 -14.81 -0.69
C SER A 148 6.72 -13.80 -0.68
N VAL A 149 6.98 -12.65 -0.09
CA VAL A 149 6.04 -11.52 0.01
C VAL A 149 6.74 -10.28 -0.50
N VAL A 150 6.02 -9.46 -1.26
CA VAL A 150 6.45 -8.11 -1.56
C VAL A 150 5.54 -7.13 -0.83
N ILE A 151 6.12 -6.30 0.02
CA ILE A 151 5.42 -5.23 0.73
C ILE A 151 5.75 -3.92 0.02
N VAL A 152 4.72 -3.16 -0.33
CA VAL A 152 4.83 -1.81 -0.90
C VAL A 152 4.26 -0.83 0.12
N ASP A 153 5.16 -0.20 0.86
CA ASP A 153 4.85 0.79 1.87
C ASP A 153 4.88 2.20 1.27
N LEU A 154 3.73 2.87 1.32
CA LEU A 154 3.50 4.20 0.78
C LEU A 154 3.26 5.23 1.90
N VAL A 155 3.57 4.88 3.16
CA VAL A 155 3.49 5.82 4.29
C VAL A 155 4.63 6.83 4.18
N ASN A 156 4.31 8.10 4.42
CA ASN A 156 5.30 9.17 4.46
C ASN A 156 5.70 9.43 5.91
N TYR A 157 6.54 8.56 6.48
CA TYR A 157 6.99 8.65 7.88
C TYR A 157 7.66 9.99 8.17
N GLY A 158 7.27 10.65 9.26
CA GLY A 158 7.78 11.96 9.70
C GLY A 158 6.86 13.15 9.37
N PRO A 159 6.66 13.53 8.09
CA PRO A 159 5.83 14.69 7.74
C PRO A 159 4.31 14.44 7.79
N ASP A 160 3.87 13.19 7.84
CA ASP A 160 2.45 12.86 7.89
C ASP A 160 1.97 13.09 9.34
N PRO A 161 1.07 14.06 9.60
CA PRO A 161 0.64 14.43 10.96
C PRO A 161 -0.11 13.31 11.69
N LEU A 162 -0.37 12.20 10.99
CA LEU A 162 -1.02 11.00 11.49
C LEU A 162 -0.02 9.95 11.98
N VAL A 163 1.28 10.13 11.68
CA VAL A 163 2.38 9.38 12.30
C VAL A 163 2.69 10.09 13.61
N GLN A 164 2.73 9.35 14.71
CA GLN A 164 3.10 9.91 16.01
C GLN A 164 4.55 10.39 15.96
N GLU A 165 4.89 11.48 16.66
CA GLU A 165 6.21 12.11 16.58
C GLU A 165 7.36 11.18 17.00
N ASP A 166 7.08 10.14 17.77
CA ASP A 166 8.00 9.16 18.32
C ASP A 166 7.99 7.79 17.60
N GLU A 167 7.06 7.57 16.66
CA GLU A 167 7.00 6.33 15.89
C GLU A 167 7.53 6.51 14.46
N GLY A 168 8.36 5.58 14.04
CA GLY A 168 9.00 5.58 12.74
C GLY A 168 8.90 4.26 12.02
N GLN A 169 9.40 4.24 10.79
CA GLN A 169 9.53 3.02 10.02
C GLN A 169 10.34 1.95 10.77
N GLU A 170 11.34 2.38 11.55
CA GLU A 170 12.23 1.55 12.35
C GLU A 170 11.53 0.73 13.44
N ASP A 171 10.31 1.08 13.83
CA ASP A 171 9.49 0.31 14.77
C ASP A 171 8.77 -0.87 14.11
N LEU A 172 8.70 -0.86 12.78
CA LEU A 172 8.09 -1.90 11.98
C LEU A 172 9.14 -2.71 11.21
N ILE A 173 10.18 -2.05 10.71
CA ILE A 173 11.16 -2.62 9.79
C ILE A 173 12.56 -2.53 10.41
N PRO A 174 13.25 -3.65 10.66
CA PRO A 174 14.60 -3.62 11.19
C PRO A 174 15.55 -3.00 10.16
N THR A 175 16.52 -2.24 10.67
CA THR A 175 17.60 -1.66 9.88
C THR A 175 18.87 -2.48 10.07
N LYS A 176 19.92 -2.16 9.31
CA LYS A 176 21.26 -2.71 9.55
C LYS A 176 21.74 -2.53 11.00
N LYS A 177 21.34 -1.44 11.66
CA LYS A 177 21.74 -1.14 13.04
C LYS A 177 20.98 -1.99 14.04
N THR A 178 19.67 -2.15 13.87
CA THR A 178 18.84 -2.91 14.81
C THR A 178 18.95 -4.41 14.58
N GLY A 179 19.18 -4.85 13.35
CA GLY A 179 19.39 -6.25 12.96
C GLY A 179 18.13 -7.11 12.98
N SER A 180 17.26 -6.92 13.97
CA SER A 180 15.99 -7.63 14.10
C SER A 180 14.95 -6.88 14.93
N LEU A 181 13.68 -7.18 14.71
CA LEU A 181 12.54 -6.77 15.55
C LEU A 181 11.71 -7.99 15.94
N SER A 182 11.07 -7.93 17.11
CA SER A 182 10.23 -9.00 17.63
C SER A 182 8.86 -8.46 18.05
N PHE A 183 7.80 -9.12 17.62
CA PHE A 183 6.42 -8.73 17.87
C PHE A 183 5.73 -9.83 18.67
N SER A 184 5.32 -9.49 19.90
CA SER A 184 4.66 -10.42 20.82
C SER A 184 3.14 -10.36 20.67
N PRO A 185 2.43 -11.46 20.94
CA PRO A 185 0.97 -11.49 20.83
C PRO A 185 0.33 -10.49 21.79
N PRO A 186 -0.88 -10.02 21.47
CA PRO A 186 -1.67 -9.19 22.38
C PRO A 186 -1.96 -9.98 23.67
N ASN A 187 -1.85 -9.34 24.82
CA ASN A 187 -2.24 -9.87 26.11
C ASN A 187 -3.66 -9.43 26.48
N LYS A 188 -4.28 -10.24 27.34
CA LYS A 188 -5.50 -9.85 28.03
C LYS A 188 -5.16 -8.75 29.03
N ILE A 189 -5.94 -7.68 28.99
CA ILE A 189 -5.91 -6.63 30.00
C ILE A 189 -7.23 -6.62 30.79
N GLU A 190 -7.17 -6.11 32.01
CA GLU A 190 -8.34 -5.82 32.86
C GLU A 190 -8.48 -4.31 32.98
N ILE A 191 -9.66 -3.78 32.64
CA ILE A 191 -10.01 -2.37 32.87
C ILE A 191 -10.76 -2.24 34.18
N GLN A 192 -10.29 -1.37 35.07
CA GLN A 192 -10.96 -1.04 36.32
C GLN A 192 -11.28 0.46 36.35
N GLY A 193 -12.53 0.82 36.68
CA GLY A 193 -13.01 2.21 36.76
C GLY A 193 -14.05 2.56 35.69
N GLU A 194 -14.76 3.67 35.90
CA GLU A 194 -15.62 4.27 34.88
C GLU A 194 -14.83 5.38 34.16
N TYR A 195 -15.04 5.52 32.85
CA TYR A 195 -14.38 6.55 32.06
C TYR A 195 -14.64 7.93 32.67
N PRO A 196 -13.63 8.80 32.85
CA PRO A 196 -12.26 8.74 32.32
C PRO A 196 -11.20 8.14 33.26
N ASP A 197 -11.54 7.72 34.49
CA ASP A 197 -10.58 7.30 35.52
C ASP A 197 -10.21 5.80 35.40
N GLN A 198 -10.16 5.28 34.18
CA GLN A 198 -9.86 3.87 33.91
C GLN A 198 -8.39 3.55 34.20
N THR A 199 -8.17 2.47 34.95
CA THR A 199 -6.85 1.85 35.11
C THR A 199 -6.79 0.56 34.31
N VAL A 200 -5.71 0.39 33.55
CA VAL A 200 -5.48 -0.79 32.71
C VAL A 200 -4.42 -1.66 33.35
N LYS A 201 -4.74 -2.94 33.55
CA LYS A 201 -3.82 -3.93 34.11
C LYS A 201 -3.58 -5.06 33.12
N ASP A 202 -2.34 -5.20 32.64
CA ASP A 202 -1.91 -6.36 31.85
C ASP A 202 -1.93 -7.64 32.71
N LEU A 203 -2.65 -8.66 32.25
CA LEU A 203 -2.77 -9.96 32.91
C LEU A 203 -1.66 -10.94 32.49
N GLY A 204 -0.80 -10.56 31.54
CA GLY A 204 0.33 -11.33 31.05
C GLY A 204 -0.05 -12.61 30.30
N LYS A 205 -1.31 -12.73 29.89
CA LYS A 205 -1.84 -13.92 29.21
C LYS A 205 -2.22 -13.55 27.78
N PRO A 206 -1.69 -14.21 26.74
CA PRO A 206 -2.07 -13.94 25.37
C PRO A 206 -3.59 -14.06 25.14
N VAL A 207 -4.13 -13.23 24.26
CA VAL A 207 -5.50 -13.36 23.76
C VAL A 207 -5.53 -14.55 22.78
N PRO A 208 -6.32 -15.61 23.03
CA PRO A 208 -6.46 -16.69 22.04
C PRO A 208 -7.08 -16.18 20.73
N PRO A 209 -6.71 -16.73 19.57
CA PRO A 209 -5.79 -17.85 19.34
C PRO A 209 -4.32 -17.41 19.12
N TYR A 210 -3.95 -16.20 19.53
CA TYR A 210 -2.64 -15.62 19.23
C TYR A 210 -1.56 -16.15 20.16
N GLU A 211 -0.54 -16.78 19.57
CA GLU A 211 0.55 -17.42 20.28
C GLU A 211 1.87 -17.25 19.52
N GLY A 212 2.98 -17.35 20.26
CA GLY A 212 4.33 -17.21 19.71
C GLY A 212 4.65 -15.80 19.22
N LYS A 213 5.94 -15.47 19.09
CA LYS A 213 6.36 -14.18 18.57
C LYS A 213 6.69 -14.25 17.08
N TYR A 214 6.50 -13.14 16.41
CA TYR A 214 7.01 -12.89 15.08
C TYR A 214 8.37 -12.21 15.18
N ASN A 215 9.37 -12.78 14.50
CA ASN A 215 10.73 -12.25 14.47
C ASN A 215 11.09 -11.86 13.05
N LEU A 216 11.31 -10.56 12.84
CA LEU A 216 11.69 -9.98 11.56
C LEU A 216 13.20 -9.70 11.58
N LEU A 217 13.93 -10.28 10.64
CA LEU A 217 15.39 -10.19 10.55
C LEU A 217 15.76 -9.35 9.34
N TYR A 218 16.65 -8.37 9.54
CA TYR A 218 17.28 -7.62 8.47
C TYR A 218 18.28 -8.50 7.70
N ARG A 219 18.22 -8.49 6.37
CA ARG A 219 19.21 -9.15 5.52
C ARG A 219 20.06 -8.16 4.75
N SER A 220 19.43 -7.31 3.95
CA SER A 220 20.14 -6.34 3.12
C SER A 220 19.26 -5.14 2.81
N HIS A 221 19.90 -4.09 2.28
CA HIS A 221 19.27 -2.90 1.78
C HIS A 221 19.90 -2.52 0.45
N GLU A 222 19.08 -2.22 -0.54
CA GLU A 222 19.50 -1.84 -1.88
C GLU A 222 19.02 -0.42 -2.17
N LYS A 223 19.92 0.43 -2.70
CA LYS A 223 19.54 1.73 -3.23
C LYS A 223 18.89 1.53 -4.59
N MET A 224 17.74 2.15 -4.79
CA MET A 224 17.04 2.09 -6.07
C MET A 224 17.45 3.25 -6.97
N ALA A 225 17.01 3.21 -8.23
CA ALA A 225 17.31 4.24 -9.22
C ALA A 225 16.80 5.64 -8.84
N TYR A 226 15.72 5.70 -8.07
CA TYR A 226 15.16 6.93 -7.51
C TYR A 226 15.39 6.95 -6.01
N GLU A 227 15.85 8.09 -5.49
CA GLU A 227 16.16 8.27 -4.06
C GLU A 227 14.94 8.15 -3.13
N ASP A 228 13.75 8.36 -3.70
CA ASP A 228 12.47 8.20 -2.99
C ASP A 228 12.11 6.73 -2.77
N ILE A 229 12.69 5.80 -3.55
CA ILE A 229 12.39 4.37 -3.44
C ILE A 229 13.54 3.68 -2.68
N GLU A 230 13.18 3.02 -1.59
CA GLU A 230 14.08 2.16 -0.85
C GLU A 230 13.65 0.71 -0.95
N TYR A 231 14.62 -0.21 -0.97
CA TYR A 231 14.36 -1.64 -0.92
C TYR A 231 15.15 -2.28 0.22
N THR A 232 14.46 -3.10 1.01
CA THR A 232 15.04 -3.88 2.11
C THR A 232 14.62 -5.34 1.99
N ASP A 233 15.58 -6.26 2.02
CA ASP A 233 15.32 -7.71 2.07
C ASP A 233 15.29 -8.16 3.54
N LEU A 234 14.24 -8.90 3.89
CA LEU A 234 13.91 -9.28 5.25
C LEU A 234 13.52 -10.76 5.33
N ILE A 235 13.62 -11.34 6.53
CA ILE A 235 13.12 -12.68 6.83
C ILE A 235 12.15 -12.60 7.99
N LEU A 236 10.94 -13.12 7.80
CA LEU A 236 9.97 -13.31 8.88
C LEU A 236 9.95 -14.76 9.34
N ASN A 237 10.09 -14.94 10.65
CA ASN A 237 9.97 -16.22 11.35
C ASN A 237 8.86 -16.14 12.41
N HIS A 238 8.28 -17.29 12.76
CA HIS A 238 7.32 -17.43 13.85
C HIS A 238 7.78 -18.50 14.83
N GLU A 239 7.81 -18.17 16.13
CA GLU A 239 8.41 -19.03 17.17
C GLU A 239 7.63 -20.33 17.42
N SER A 240 6.30 -20.31 17.30
CA SER A 240 5.47 -21.50 17.53
C SER A 240 5.18 -22.29 16.26
N SER A 241 5.86 -21.98 15.14
CA SER A 241 5.70 -22.75 13.93
C SER A 241 6.12 -24.20 14.16
N VAL A 242 5.18 -25.12 13.89
CA VAL A 242 5.39 -26.58 13.95
C VAL A 242 6.57 -27.00 13.07
N ASN A 243 6.91 -26.17 12.07
CA ASN A 243 8.10 -26.31 11.25
C ASN A 243 9.06 -25.12 11.47
N PRO A 244 10.10 -25.26 12.29
CA PRO A 244 11.10 -24.20 12.55
C PRO A 244 11.84 -23.70 11.29
N LYS A 245 11.72 -24.42 10.17
CA LYS A 245 12.29 -24.03 8.87
C LYS A 245 11.31 -23.23 8.00
N GLU A 246 10.06 -23.08 8.42
CA GLU A 246 9.06 -22.30 7.70
C GLU A 246 9.29 -20.81 7.93
N ARG A 247 9.83 -20.15 6.90
CA ARG A 247 10.16 -18.72 6.89
C ARG A 247 9.46 -18.04 5.72
N ARG A 248 9.27 -16.73 5.81
CA ARG A 248 8.86 -15.90 4.67
C ARG A 248 10.00 -14.98 4.28
N ASN A 249 10.32 -14.95 2.99
CA ASN A 249 11.20 -13.92 2.44
C ASN A 249 10.34 -12.69 2.16
N ILE A 250 10.78 -11.51 2.60
CA ILE A 250 10.03 -10.28 2.42
C ILE A 250 10.91 -9.29 1.65
N GLY A 251 10.47 -8.94 0.44
CA GLY A 251 10.96 -7.78 -0.27
C GLY A 251 10.14 -6.57 0.14
N TYR A 252 10.74 -5.66 0.91
CA TYR A 252 10.06 -4.47 1.41
C TYR A 252 10.49 -3.26 0.58
N PHE A 253 9.55 -2.67 -0.16
CA PHE A 253 9.70 -1.41 -0.86
C PHE A 253 9.07 -0.29 -0.05
N HIS A 254 9.81 0.79 0.14
CA HIS A 254 9.27 2.01 0.73
C HIS A 254 9.39 3.16 -0.26
N LEU A 255 8.27 3.79 -0.58
CA LEU A 255 8.22 5.02 -1.36
C LEU A 255 8.04 6.21 -0.42
N LYS A 256 9.14 6.92 -0.16
CA LYS A 256 9.19 8.13 0.67
C LYS A 256 8.56 9.32 -0.05
N ASN A 257 8.28 10.38 0.71
CA ASN A 257 7.92 11.71 0.23
C ASN A 257 6.60 11.80 -0.58
N TRP A 258 5.86 10.72 -0.79
CA TRP A 258 4.53 10.78 -1.38
C TRP A 258 3.51 11.25 -0.33
N LYS A 259 3.21 12.54 -0.34
CA LYS A 259 2.28 13.18 0.60
C LYS A 259 0.86 12.61 0.50
N ASN A 260 0.15 12.63 1.62
CA ASN A 260 -1.24 12.18 1.65
C ASN A 260 -2.12 13.00 0.68
N ARG A 261 -3.02 12.34 -0.04
CA ARG A 261 -3.94 12.92 -1.04
C ARG A 261 -3.29 13.68 -2.21
N SER A 262 -1.96 13.66 -2.32
CA SER A 262 -1.23 14.21 -3.47
C SER A 262 -0.94 13.13 -4.52
N VAL A 263 -0.30 13.54 -5.60
CA VAL A 263 0.15 12.67 -6.69
C VAL A 263 1.67 12.54 -6.65
N ILE A 264 2.20 11.52 -7.34
CA ILE A 264 3.63 11.35 -7.59
C ILE A 264 3.90 11.45 -9.10
N THR A 265 5.15 11.68 -9.50
CA THR A 265 5.51 11.69 -10.93
C THR A 265 5.29 10.31 -11.55
N ALA A 266 4.90 10.29 -12.82
CA ALA A 266 4.71 9.04 -13.55
C ALA A 266 6.02 8.24 -13.70
N ASP A 267 7.19 8.89 -13.70
CA ASP A 267 8.47 8.18 -13.78
C ASP A 267 8.76 7.38 -12.51
N ILE A 268 8.54 7.97 -11.32
CA ILE A 268 8.74 7.26 -10.05
C ILE A 268 7.71 6.14 -9.89
N MET A 269 6.44 6.39 -10.24
CA MET A 269 5.40 5.36 -10.23
C MET A 269 5.78 4.16 -11.12
N GLN A 270 6.23 4.42 -12.35
CA GLN A 270 6.65 3.37 -13.26
C GLN A 270 7.88 2.61 -12.74
N ALA A 271 8.89 3.32 -12.21
CA ALA A 271 10.07 2.70 -11.65
C ALA A 271 9.72 1.79 -10.46
N LEU A 272 8.84 2.23 -9.55
CA LEU A 272 8.38 1.41 -8.44
C LEU A 272 7.67 0.14 -8.94
N ILE A 273 6.73 0.27 -9.88
CA ILE A 273 6.00 -0.87 -10.46
C ILE A 273 6.96 -1.87 -11.09
N GLU A 274 7.93 -1.40 -11.88
CA GLU A 274 8.90 -2.27 -12.54
C GLU A 274 9.77 -3.03 -11.54
N GLU A 275 10.19 -2.39 -10.45
CA GLU A 275 11.00 -3.03 -9.40
C GLU A 275 10.19 -4.01 -8.54
N VAL A 276 8.97 -3.62 -8.17
CA VAL A 276 8.02 -4.53 -7.49
C VAL A 276 7.79 -5.78 -8.34
N ASP A 277 7.53 -5.61 -9.64
CA ASP A 277 7.26 -6.75 -10.51
C ASP A 277 8.46 -7.67 -10.74
N LYS A 278 9.68 -7.14 -10.71
CA LYS A 278 10.90 -7.96 -10.76
C LYS A 278 11.01 -8.87 -9.54
N LYS A 279 10.56 -8.41 -8.37
CA LYS A 279 10.66 -9.15 -7.10
C LYS A 279 9.40 -9.96 -6.78
N ALA A 280 8.26 -9.63 -7.39
CA ALA A 280 6.96 -10.22 -7.07
C ALA A 280 6.60 -11.47 -7.90
N GLN A 281 7.54 -12.05 -8.66
CA GLN A 281 7.27 -13.28 -9.40
C GLN A 281 6.88 -14.39 -8.40
N ASP A 282 5.61 -14.81 -8.45
CA ASP A 282 4.96 -15.76 -7.54
C ASP A 282 4.83 -15.29 -6.07
N ALA A 283 5.00 -14.00 -5.80
CA ALA A 283 4.84 -13.44 -4.45
C ALA A 283 3.45 -12.83 -4.24
N THR A 284 2.93 -12.91 -3.01
CA THR A 284 1.79 -12.08 -2.61
C THR A 284 2.25 -10.64 -2.47
N ILE A 285 1.49 -9.70 -3.04
CA ILE A 285 1.78 -8.27 -2.93
C ILE A 285 0.89 -7.67 -1.85
N LEU A 286 1.51 -7.20 -0.78
CA LEU A 286 0.86 -6.38 0.23
C LEU A 286 1.15 -4.92 -0.07
N VAL A 287 0.11 -4.07 -0.03
CA VAL A 287 0.25 -2.63 -0.27
C VAL A 287 -0.38 -1.88 0.90
N ASN A 288 0.39 -1.02 1.55
CA ASN A 288 -0.10 -0.19 2.62
C ASN A 288 0.24 1.29 2.39
N CYS A 289 -0.61 2.15 2.91
CA CYS A 289 -0.26 3.54 3.22
C CYS A 289 -0.71 3.77 4.66
N MET A 290 -1.01 5.00 5.08
CA MET A 290 -1.50 5.22 6.46
C MET A 290 -2.80 4.45 6.73
N TYR A 291 -3.79 4.58 5.85
CA TYR A 291 -5.13 3.98 6.02
C TYR A 291 -5.41 2.83 5.07
N GLY A 292 -4.45 2.47 4.20
CA GLY A 292 -4.65 1.46 3.16
C GLY A 292 -5.63 1.87 2.07
N GLN A 293 -5.88 3.17 1.91
CA GLN A 293 -6.76 3.75 0.89
C GLN A 293 -5.98 4.83 0.11
N GLY A 294 -6.61 5.55 -0.82
CA GLY A 294 -5.92 6.64 -1.52
C GLY A 294 -4.68 6.16 -2.30
N ARG A 295 -3.47 6.49 -1.80
CA ARG A 295 -2.17 6.05 -2.33
C ARG A 295 -2.12 4.54 -2.61
N THR A 296 -2.64 3.73 -1.69
CA THR A 296 -2.72 2.26 -1.85
C THR A 296 -3.50 1.88 -3.11
N GLY A 297 -4.65 2.49 -3.33
CA GLY A 297 -5.45 2.26 -4.54
C GLY A 297 -4.81 2.84 -5.79
N THR A 298 -4.23 4.03 -5.70
CA THR A 298 -3.49 4.62 -6.82
C THR A 298 -2.35 3.72 -7.30
N PHE A 299 -1.56 3.13 -6.39
CA PHE A 299 -0.50 2.20 -6.76
C PHE A 299 -1.03 0.91 -7.39
N ILE A 300 -2.00 0.25 -6.74
CA ILE A 300 -2.60 -0.99 -7.24
C ILE A 300 -3.18 -0.78 -8.64
N GLU A 301 -3.93 0.30 -8.83
CA GLU A 301 -4.54 0.62 -10.12
C GLU A 301 -3.51 0.99 -11.18
N ALA A 302 -2.51 1.78 -10.82
CA ALA A 302 -1.41 2.12 -11.74
C ALA A 302 -0.66 0.87 -12.21
N ARG A 303 -0.35 -0.06 -11.29
CA ARG A 303 0.32 -1.33 -11.59
C ARG A 303 -0.52 -2.20 -12.52
N GLU A 304 -1.80 -2.37 -12.24
CA GLU A 304 -2.67 -3.19 -13.07
C GLU A 304 -2.83 -2.63 -14.48
N ILE A 305 -3.05 -1.32 -14.60
CA ILE A 305 -3.09 -0.65 -15.91
C ILE A 305 -1.77 -0.85 -16.66
N TYR A 306 -0.62 -0.69 -15.99
CA TYR A 306 0.69 -0.93 -16.60
C TYR A 306 0.83 -2.36 -17.15
N ASN A 307 0.40 -3.34 -16.36
CA ASN A 307 0.55 -4.75 -16.68
C ASN A 307 -0.33 -5.19 -17.84
N VAL A 308 -1.62 -4.83 -17.82
CA VAL A 308 -2.56 -5.22 -18.89
C VAL A 308 -2.40 -4.40 -20.17
N THR A 309 -1.67 -3.28 -20.12
CA THR A 309 -1.41 -2.44 -21.29
C THR A 309 0.03 -2.56 -21.80
N VAL A 310 0.98 -1.91 -21.13
CA VAL A 310 2.37 -1.79 -21.58
C VAL A 310 3.09 -3.13 -21.54
N LYS A 311 3.03 -3.87 -20.42
CA LYS A 311 3.72 -5.17 -20.35
C LYS A 311 3.08 -6.22 -21.26
N ALA A 312 1.76 -6.31 -21.26
CA ALA A 312 1.02 -7.20 -22.16
C ALA A 312 1.06 -6.75 -23.63
N LYS A 313 1.59 -5.55 -23.92
CA LYS A 313 1.61 -4.92 -25.25
C LYS A 313 0.23 -4.89 -25.90
N ASN A 314 -0.79 -4.55 -25.13
CA ASN A 314 -2.20 -4.65 -25.51
C ASN A 314 -2.93 -3.32 -25.25
N THR A 315 -3.86 -2.94 -26.12
CA THR A 315 -4.72 -1.76 -25.92
C THR A 315 -6.18 -2.12 -25.65
N LYS A 316 -6.55 -3.41 -25.67
CA LYS A 316 -7.95 -3.86 -25.50
C LYS A 316 -8.59 -3.35 -24.21
N TRP A 317 -7.83 -3.28 -23.12
CA TRP A 317 -8.36 -2.79 -21.84
C TRP A 317 -8.85 -1.34 -21.90
N PHE A 318 -8.20 -0.46 -22.68
CA PHE A 318 -8.67 0.91 -22.89
C PHE A 318 -10.04 1.00 -23.57
N PHE A 319 -10.55 -0.09 -24.13
CA PHE A 319 -11.82 -0.15 -24.83
C PHE A 319 -12.77 -1.19 -24.23
N SER A 320 -12.50 -1.67 -23.00
CA SER A 320 -13.37 -2.68 -22.37
C SER A 320 -14.71 -2.12 -21.90
N SER A 321 -14.80 -0.80 -21.73
CA SER A 321 -16.01 -0.07 -21.36
C SER A 321 -15.88 1.42 -21.73
N GLU A 322 -16.88 2.21 -21.35
CA GLU A 322 -16.87 3.68 -21.51
C GLU A 322 -15.72 4.33 -20.71
N ASP A 323 -15.52 3.87 -19.47
CA ASP A 323 -14.44 4.29 -18.58
C ASP A 323 -13.93 3.08 -17.76
N PRO A 324 -12.88 2.40 -18.24
CA PRO A 324 -12.34 1.22 -17.57
C PRO A 324 -11.59 1.53 -16.27
N ILE A 325 -11.15 2.78 -16.04
CA ILE A 325 -10.57 3.21 -14.75
C ILE A 325 -11.68 3.25 -13.72
N LYS A 326 -12.81 3.90 -14.04
CA LYS A 326 -13.99 3.94 -13.16
C LYS A 326 -14.50 2.57 -12.80
N ASP A 327 -14.62 1.67 -13.77
CA ASP A 327 -15.08 0.30 -13.50
C ASP A 327 -14.18 -0.41 -12.50
N TYR A 328 -12.86 -0.28 -12.65
CA TYR A 328 -11.91 -0.92 -11.77
C TYR A 328 -11.83 -0.25 -10.38
N THR A 329 -11.80 1.08 -10.31
CA THR A 329 -11.92 1.82 -9.04
C THR A 329 -13.19 1.42 -8.29
N VAL A 330 -14.35 1.30 -8.97
CA VAL A 330 -15.59 0.84 -8.35
C VAL A 330 -15.48 -0.61 -7.87
N LYS A 331 -14.84 -1.50 -8.64
CA LYS A 331 -14.55 -2.89 -8.21
C LYS A 331 -13.74 -2.90 -6.92
N LEU A 332 -12.68 -2.11 -6.81
CA LEU A 332 -11.86 -2.01 -5.60
C LEU A 332 -12.66 -1.42 -4.42
N ARG A 333 -13.44 -0.35 -4.67
CA ARG A 333 -14.26 0.34 -3.66
C ARG A 333 -15.40 -0.48 -3.07
N LYS A 334 -15.83 -1.54 -3.75
CA LYS A 334 -16.80 -2.52 -3.22
C LYS A 334 -16.22 -3.40 -2.12
N THR A 335 -14.91 -3.59 -2.08
CA THR A 335 -14.25 -4.43 -1.07
C THR A 335 -13.60 -3.58 0.03
N ARG A 336 -12.91 -2.51 -0.39
CA ARG A 336 -12.26 -1.56 0.52
C ARG A 336 -12.61 -0.15 0.08
N SER A 337 -13.22 0.65 0.94
CA SER A 337 -13.66 1.97 0.51
C SER A 337 -12.51 2.92 0.18
N GLN A 338 -12.84 4.03 -0.49
CA GLN A 338 -11.93 5.15 -0.72
C GLN A 338 -10.60 4.74 -1.39
N MET A 339 -10.60 3.62 -2.12
CA MET A 339 -9.54 3.33 -3.09
C MET A 339 -9.53 4.48 -4.09
N LEU A 340 -8.41 5.22 -4.12
CA LEU A 340 -8.26 6.58 -4.66
C LEU A 340 -9.14 7.58 -3.88
N ASP A 341 -8.60 8.31 -2.91
CA ASP A 341 -9.39 9.05 -1.93
C ASP A 341 -9.40 10.57 -2.15
N SER A 342 -8.77 11.06 -3.22
CA SER A 342 -8.75 12.46 -3.60
C SER A 342 -9.07 12.69 -5.09
N PRO A 343 -9.65 13.84 -5.44
CA PRO A 343 -9.84 14.23 -6.84
C PRO A 343 -8.50 14.33 -7.60
N LEU A 344 -7.42 14.73 -6.94
CA LEU A 344 -6.08 14.80 -7.56
C LEU A 344 -5.56 13.41 -7.96
N GLN A 345 -5.75 12.39 -7.13
CA GLN A 345 -5.37 11.01 -7.47
C GLN A 345 -6.23 10.47 -8.62
N TRP A 346 -7.52 10.79 -8.62
CA TRP A 346 -8.45 10.43 -9.69
C TRP A 346 -8.07 11.07 -11.03
N GLU A 347 -7.80 12.38 -11.02
CA GLU A 347 -7.32 13.14 -12.18
C GLU A 347 -5.99 12.56 -12.70
N TYR A 348 -5.06 12.26 -11.80
CA TYR A 348 -3.77 11.65 -12.13
C TYR A 348 -3.93 10.32 -12.87
N MET A 349 -4.84 9.46 -12.42
CA MET A 349 -5.05 8.17 -13.08
C MET A 349 -5.49 8.31 -14.53
N HIS A 350 -6.37 9.27 -14.84
CA HIS A 350 -6.89 9.52 -16.20
C HIS A 350 -5.88 10.29 -17.05
N ASN A 351 -5.58 11.51 -16.62
CA ASN A 351 -4.95 12.53 -17.46
C ASN A 351 -3.42 12.42 -17.49
N VAL A 352 -2.83 11.69 -16.53
CA VAL A 352 -1.37 11.50 -16.45
C VAL A 352 -1.01 10.05 -16.71
N TRP A 353 -1.46 9.13 -15.85
CA TRP A 353 -1.00 7.74 -15.88
C TRP A 353 -1.51 6.96 -17.09
N ALA A 354 -2.84 6.83 -17.22
CA ALA A 354 -3.44 6.05 -18.31
C ALA A 354 -3.21 6.72 -19.67
N ALA A 355 -3.24 8.05 -19.75
CA ALA A 355 -2.85 8.79 -20.95
C ALA A 355 -1.41 8.46 -21.39
N ARG A 356 -0.45 8.46 -20.46
CA ARG A 356 0.93 8.04 -20.75
C ARG A 356 1.01 6.59 -21.23
N MET A 357 0.26 5.67 -20.62
CA MET A 357 0.24 4.27 -21.06
C MET A 357 -0.32 4.13 -22.48
N TRP A 358 -1.39 4.86 -22.80
CA TRP A 358 -1.95 4.96 -24.14
C TRP A 358 -0.93 5.47 -25.15
N ASP A 359 -0.25 6.57 -24.84
CA ASP A 359 0.73 7.20 -25.74
C ASP A 359 1.91 6.27 -26.01
N ARG A 360 2.40 5.54 -24.99
CA ARG A 360 3.46 4.53 -25.19
C ARG A 360 3.02 3.41 -26.11
N MET A 361 1.78 2.96 -25.98
CA MET A 361 1.24 1.90 -26.83
C MET A 361 0.96 2.36 -28.26
N SER A 362 0.58 3.64 -28.44
CA SER A 362 0.24 4.26 -29.72
C SER A 362 1.45 4.83 -30.47
N ALA A 363 2.52 5.20 -29.76
CA ALA A 363 3.78 5.62 -30.38
C ALA A 363 4.54 4.43 -31.00
N GLY A 364 4.37 3.23 -30.45
CA GLY A 364 4.88 1.98 -31.01
C GLY A 364 4.22 1.53 -32.32
N THR A 365 3.30 2.34 -32.86
CA THR A 365 2.53 2.14 -34.09
C THR A 365 3.05 2.96 -35.28
N LYS A 366 3.97 3.90 -35.04
CA LYS A 366 4.63 4.60 -36.15
C LYS A 366 5.58 3.65 -36.86
N ARG A 367 5.17 3.17 -38.05
CA ARG A 367 6.10 2.51 -38.99
C ARG A 367 7.28 3.46 -39.24
N PRO A 368 8.53 2.98 -39.20
CA PRO A 368 9.67 3.77 -39.66
C PRO A 368 9.50 3.99 -41.17
N GLY A 369 8.99 5.16 -41.54
CA GLY A 369 8.68 5.47 -42.94
C GLY A 369 8.08 6.87 -43.13
N ASP A 370 7.21 7.32 -42.22
CA ASP A 370 6.64 8.67 -42.32
C ASP A 370 7.44 9.66 -41.48
N GLY A 371 8.48 10.20 -42.12
CA GLY A 371 9.32 11.23 -41.58
C GLY A 371 8.57 12.55 -41.39
N THR A 372 8.73 13.13 -40.21
CA THR A 372 9.14 14.53 -40.14
C THR A 372 10.03 14.68 -38.92
N GLN A 373 11.31 14.96 -39.16
CA GLN A 373 12.27 15.35 -38.13
C GLN A 373 11.76 16.64 -37.46
N SER A 374 11.38 16.56 -36.20
CA SER A 374 11.33 17.73 -35.31
C SER A 374 12.46 17.60 -34.29
N GLY A 375 13.37 18.57 -34.32
CA GLY A 375 14.59 18.63 -33.51
C GLY A 375 14.35 18.72 -31.99
N PRO A 376 15.45 18.81 -31.21
CA PRO A 376 15.40 18.62 -29.77
C PRO A 376 14.64 19.76 -29.09
N ALA A 377 13.60 19.38 -28.33
CA ALA A 377 12.83 20.28 -27.49
C ALA A 377 13.74 20.93 -26.43
N THR A 378 13.63 22.25 -26.37
CA THR A 378 14.28 23.15 -25.44
C THR A 378 13.95 22.77 -24.00
N LYS A 379 14.98 22.67 -23.16
CA LYS A 379 14.87 22.54 -21.70
C LYS A 379 13.98 23.66 -21.15
N THR A 380 12.79 23.32 -20.66
CA THR A 380 11.99 24.22 -19.83
C THR A 380 12.43 24.00 -18.39
N SER A 381 13.25 24.92 -17.88
CA SER A 381 13.55 25.03 -16.46
C SER A 381 12.31 25.55 -15.73
N PHE A 382 11.79 24.76 -14.80
CA PHE A 382 10.89 25.29 -13.77
C PHE A 382 11.73 26.15 -12.81
N SER A 383 11.66 27.46 -12.99
CA SER A 383 12.20 28.46 -12.06
C SER A 383 11.15 28.75 -10.99
N THR A 384 11.32 28.19 -9.80
CA THR A 384 10.64 28.68 -8.59
C THR A 384 11.27 30.01 -8.18
N LYS A 385 10.56 31.11 -8.46
CA LYS A 385 10.85 32.42 -7.89
C LYS A 385 10.55 32.38 -6.39
N THR A 386 11.60 32.24 -5.59
CA THR A 386 11.58 32.55 -4.15
C THR A 386 11.84 34.06 -4.01
N THR A 387 10.80 34.84 -3.70
CA THR A 387 10.98 36.21 -3.21
C THR A 387 11.29 36.15 -1.72
N GLY A 388 12.57 36.29 -1.38
CA GLY A 388 13.01 36.60 -0.03
C GLY A 388 12.81 38.09 0.25
N SER A 389 12.08 38.41 1.32
CA SER A 389 12.15 39.70 2.00
C SER A 389 12.81 39.48 3.35
N THR A 390 14.01 40.06 3.49
CA THR A 390 14.81 40.07 4.72
C THR A 390 14.33 41.21 5.63
N THR A 391 13.87 40.87 6.83
CA THR A 391 13.96 41.76 7.99
C THR A 391 14.45 40.96 9.20
N LYS A 392 15.55 41.46 9.77
CA LYS A 392 16.38 40.85 10.80
C LYS A 392 15.90 41.33 12.18
N PRO A 393 15.76 40.46 13.20
CA PRO A 393 15.81 40.89 14.60
C PRO A 393 17.20 40.65 15.20
N ALA A 394 17.60 41.58 16.07
CA ALA A 394 18.86 41.62 16.80
C ALA A 394 18.94 40.53 17.91
N PRO A 395 20.15 40.15 18.36
CA PRO A 395 20.30 39.18 19.44
C PRO A 395 20.17 39.87 20.81
N THR A 396 19.28 39.36 21.66
CA THR A 396 19.23 39.72 23.08
C THR A 396 19.98 38.64 23.88
N THR A 397 21.12 39.03 24.42
CA THR A 397 21.89 38.27 25.39
C THR A 397 21.21 38.35 26.75
N THR A 398 20.85 37.20 27.34
CA THR A 398 20.49 37.12 28.76
C THR A 398 21.44 36.18 29.47
N LYS A 399 22.20 36.78 30.39
CA LYS A 399 23.20 36.17 31.27
C LYS A 399 22.49 35.40 32.40
N PRO A 400 22.91 34.18 32.78
CA PRO A 400 22.41 33.55 33.99
C PRO A 400 23.12 34.13 35.23
N ALA A 401 22.32 34.41 36.27
CA ALA A 401 22.79 34.77 37.60
C ALA A 401 23.02 33.50 38.44
N PRO A 402 23.94 33.54 39.43
CA PRO A 402 24.45 32.34 40.11
C PRO A 402 23.55 31.90 41.27
N THR A 403 23.34 30.60 41.38
CA THR A 403 22.77 29.96 42.57
C THR A 403 23.85 29.78 43.62
N SER A 404 23.69 30.47 44.76
CA SER A 404 24.51 30.30 45.95
C SER A 404 24.10 29.06 46.73
N GLU A 405 25.07 28.18 46.99
CA GLU A 405 25.06 27.24 48.10
C GLU A 405 24.85 27.97 49.43
N LYS A 406 24.05 27.38 50.32
CA LYS A 406 24.15 27.62 51.75
C LYS A 406 24.07 26.29 52.50
N THR A 407 25.16 26.00 53.19
CA THR A 407 25.41 24.89 54.09
C THR A 407 24.72 25.11 55.45
N ALA A 408 24.28 23.99 56.04
CA ALA A 408 24.15 23.63 57.46
C ALA A 408 23.26 24.46 58.42
N ALA A 409 22.24 23.80 58.97
CA ALA A 409 22.23 23.31 60.36
C ALA A 409 21.19 22.17 60.49
#